data_AF-E8U5C1-F1
#
_entry.id   AF-E8U5C1-F1
#
_cell.length_a   1.000
_cell.length_b   1.000
_cell.length_c   1.000
_cell.angle_alpha   90.00
_cell.angle_beta   90.00
_cell.angle_gamma   90.00
#
_symmetry.space_group_name_H-M   'P 1'
#
loop_
_entity.id
_entity.type
_entity.pdbx_description
1 polymer ?
#
loop_
_entity_poly.entity_id
_entity_poly.type
_entity_poly.pdbx_seq_one_letter_code
_entity_poly.pdbx_strand_id
1 'polypeptide(L)'
;MPDGAPPSTTPRPARLIAVQPKWHARDFISARAFRRWMHAQLHAAQPHLALDRPNLVVLTELNGMPLVLRDAPLAVLSGRFRTAAALLALKHLPVVLTLMVRERVSPIRAVQLARIDANARLYLDTCRDLARTHGVYLACGSTTLPHYQQRDRTLRRHGPGLYNQAILLDPHGQLISATDKVHLTPDEERGGLDLTPGALRDVRVVPTPVGDLGVATSLDAFRADVIEQLEAQGCTVMLQPDANGSPWTAPEGLPPDPTCIRDQPVAWLESAWQVTQRGDSIRYAVNPMCVGNLLDLTFDGQSAITGPAEEAPRARSYVLTPPRPGFLALMPWVRDHADPPTLRRAGQALSARSAHPHENQYRTGVLHADVTLPPSRVSTPPPTPHEVALAAYLRGEATLPTPPATRAARVLWPAALLVATALAARPGRRAALLALTVPLALLALR
;
A
#
# COMPACT_ATOMS: atom_id res chain seq x y z
N MET A 1 8.08 -38.72 -6.16
CA MET A 1 8.31 -38.25 -7.54
C MET A 1 8.07 -39.43 -8.47
N PRO A 2 7.41 -39.30 -9.63
CA PRO A 2 6.99 -38.06 -10.28
C PRO A 2 5.50 -38.03 -10.68
N ASP A 3 4.92 -36.83 -10.67
CA ASP A 3 3.99 -36.37 -11.72
C ASP A 3 4.31 -34.89 -11.93
N GLY A 4 5.56 -34.64 -12.31
CA GLY A 4 5.99 -33.34 -12.78
C GLY A 4 5.65 -33.28 -14.26
N ALA A 5 4.55 -32.60 -14.60
CA ALA A 5 4.31 -32.21 -15.98
C ALA A 5 5.58 -31.56 -16.55
N PRO A 6 5.96 -31.85 -17.81
CA PRO A 6 7.15 -31.25 -18.40
C PRO A 6 7.06 -29.73 -18.29
N PRO A 7 8.18 -29.02 -18.02
CA PRO A 7 8.17 -27.57 -17.99
C PRO A 7 7.65 -27.07 -19.33
N SER A 8 6.63 -26.20 -19.26
CA SER A 8 6.07 -25.52 -20.43
C SER A 8 7.23 -24.92 -21.24
N THR A 9 7.24 -25.10 -22.56
CA THR A 9 8.24 -24.52 -23.46
C THR A 9 7.72 -23.28 -24.18
N THR A 10 6.45 -22.95 -24.00
CA THR A 10 5.77 -21.85 -24.68
C THR A 10 5.99 -20.51 -23.95
N PRO A 11 6.45 -19.47 -24.67
CA PRO A 11 6.45 -18.10 -24.16
C PRO A 11 5.06 -17.68 -23.69
N ARG A 12 5.00 -16.82 -22.67
CA ARG A 12 3.76 -16.30 -22.10
C ARG A 12 3.57 -14.84 -22.51
N PRO A 13 2.73 -14.52 -23.52
CA PRO A 13 2.38 -13.14 -23.82
C PRO A 13 1.48 -12.58 -22.72
N ALA A 14 1.71 -11.34 -22.30
CA ALA A 14 0.90 -10.67 -21.29
C ALA A 14 0.78 -9.17 -21.55
N ARG A 15 -0.27 -8.55 -21.02
CA ARG A 15 -0.45 -7.09 -20.95
C ARG A 15 -0.22 -6.65 -19.50
N LEU A 16 0.77 -5.80 -19.29
CA LEU A 16 1.03 -5.16 -18.00
C LEU A 16 0.35 -3.79 -17.96
N ILE A 17 -0.29 -3.46 -16.86
CA ILE A 17 -1.01 -2.19 -16.67
C ILE A 17 -0.67 -1.61 -15.29
N ALA A 18 -0.27 -0.34 -15.27
CA ALA A 18 -0.08 0.45 -14.07
C ALA A 18 -1.11 1.58 -14.03
N VAL A 19 -1.76 1.78 -12.88
CA VAL A 19 -2.71 2.89 -12.69
C VAL A 19 -2.10 3.90 -11.72
N GLN A 20 -2.08 5.17 -12.12
CA GLN A 20 -1.72 6.31 -11.28
C GLN A 20 -3.00 7.00 -10.78
N PRO A 21 -3.57 6.56 -9.63
CA PRO A 21 -4.71 7.19 -9.02
C PRO A 21 -4.30 8.46 -8.29
N LYS A 22 -5.32 9.24 -7.91
CA LYS A 22 -5.16 10.37 -7.00
C LYS A 22 -5.93 10.14 -5.71
N TRP A 23 -5.27 10.35 -4.56
CA TRP A 23 -5.91 10.36 -3.26
C TRP A 23 -6.65 11.67 -2.99
N HIS A 24 -7.84 11.53 -2.42
CA HIS A 24 -8.52 12.58 -1.69
C HIS A 24 -9.11 11.97 -0.41
N ALA A 25 -9.04 12.69 0.72
CA ALA A 25 -9.60 12.19 1.98
C ALA A 25 -11.09 11.81 1.87
N ARG A 26 -11.86 12.49 1.01
CA ARG A 26 -13.27 12.19 0.73
C ARG A 26 -13.52 10.81 0.11
N ASP A 27 -12.51 10.18 -0.47
CA ASP A 27 -12.64 8.85 -1.05
C ASP A 27 -12.67 7.77 0.04
N PHE A 28 -12.31 8.10 1.28
CA PHE A 28 -12.19 7.15 2.39
C PHE A 28 -13.21 7.38 3.52
N ILE A 29 -14.10 8.37 3.41
CA ILE A 29 -15.08 8.69 4.45
C ILE A 29 -16.17 7.62 4.62
N SER A 30 -16.39 6.78 3.60
CA SER A 30 -17.44 5.74 3.62
C SER A 30 -17.05 4.55 2.75
N ALA A 31 -17.68 3.40 2.99
CA ALA A 31 -17.48 2.20 2.16
C ALA A 31 -17.83 2.42 0.70
N ARG A 32 -18.90 3.18 0.43
CA ARG A 32 -19.33 3.52 -0.93
C ARG A 32 -18.31 4.41 -1.65
N ALA A 33 -17.76 5.41 -0.96
CA ALA A 33 -16.75 6.29 -1.53
C ALA A 33 -15.48 5.51 -1.90
N PHE A 34 -15.03 4.63 -1.00
CA PHE A 34 -13.84 3.82 -1.22
C PHE A 34 -14.01 2.87 -2.41
N ARG A 35 -15.14 2.13 -2.46
CA ARG A 35 -15.45 1.27 -3.60
C ARG A 35 -15.46 2.05 -4.90
N ARG A 36 -16.14 3.20 -4.95
CA ARG A 36 -16.16 4.05 -6.15
C ARG A 36 -14.76 4.46 -6.60
N TRP A 37 -13.89 4.83 -5.65
CA TRP A 37 -12.50 5.20 -5.97
C TRP A 37 -11.69 4.01 -6.51
N MET A 38 -11.77 2.83 -5.89
CA MET A 38 -11.11 1.63 -6.40
C MET A 38 -11.66 1.19 -7.77
N HIS A 39 -12.99 1.21 -7.96
CA HIS A 39 -13.61 0.92 -9.26
C HIS A 39 -13.20 1.91 -10.34
N ALA A 40 -13.04 3.20 -10.03
CA ALA A 40 -12.60 4.20 -11.00
C ALA A 40 -11.21 3.87 -11.57
N GLN A 41 -10.33 3.25 -10.79
CA GLN A 41 -9.01 2.82 -11.25
C GLN A 41 -9.11 1.73 -12.31
N LEU A 42 -9.89 0.68 -12.06
CA LEU A 42 -10.06 -0.42 -13.02
C LEU A 42 -10.93 -0.04 -14.21
N HIS A 43 -11.92 0.83 -14.02
CA HIS A 43 -12.67 1.41 -15.12
C HIS A 43 -11.76 2.23 -16.04
N ALA A 44 -10.81 2.99 -15.51
CA ALA A 44 -9.83 3.69 -16.31
C ALA A 44 -8.88 2.73 -17.06
N ALA A 45 -8.55 1.57 -16.46
CA ALA A 45 -7.73 0.55 -17.09
C ALA A 45 -8.46 -0.25 -18.18
N GLN A 46 -9.78 -0.35 -18.11
CA GLN A 46 -10.60 -1.20 -18.98
C GLN A 46 -10.36 -1.02 -20.49
N PRO A 47 -10.22 0.19 -21.05
CA PRO A 47 -9.94 0.37 -22.48
C PRO A 47 -8.57 -0.16 -22.93
N HIS A 48 -7.66 -0.42 -21.98
CA HIS A 48 -6.29 -0.87 -22.24
C HIS A 48 -6.10 -2.38 -22.02
N LEU A 49 -7.16 -3.09 -21.63
CA LEU A 49 -7.14 -4.53 -21.48
C LEU A 49 -7.01 -5.19 -22.86
N ALA A 50 -6.07 -6.13 -22.98
CA ALA A 50 -5.96 -6.98 -24.15
C ALA A 50 -7.04 -8.06 -24.15
N LEU A 51 -7.55 -8.39 -25.34
CA LEU A 51 -8.56 -9.44 -25.54
C LEU A 51 -7.93 -10.81 -25.85
N ASP A 52 -6.69 -10.82 -26.34
CA ASP A 52 -6.01 -12.00 -26.89
C ASP A 52 -4.95 -12.59 -25.94
N ARG A 53 -4.73 -11.96 -24.78
CA ARG A 53 -3.72 -12.38 -23.79
C ARG A 53 -4.14 -11.98 -22.37
N PRO A 54 -3.61 -12.66 -21.34
CA PRO A 54 -3.85 -12.30 -19.95
C PRO A 54 -3.39 -10.87 -19.60
N ASN A 55 -4.14 -10.22 -18.71
CA ASN A 55 -3.86 -8.87 -18.23
C ASN A 55 -3.44 -8.89 -16.76
N LEU A 56 -2.38 -8.17 -16.42
CA LEU A 56 -1.95 -7.85 -15.06
C LEU A 56 -2.17 -6.37 -14.80
N VAL A 57 -3.05 -6.05 -13.86
CA VAL A 57 -3.27 -4.69 -13.37
C VAL A 57 -2.62 -4.53 -12.01
N VAL A 58 -1.80 -3.49 -11.84
CA VAL A 58 -1.10 -3.17 -10.60
C VAL A 58 -1.57 -1.82 -10.10
N LEU A 59 -2.05 -1.79 -8.86
CA LEU A 59 -2.43 -0.58 -8.14
C LEU A 59 -1.38 -0.20 -7.09
N THR A 60 -1.59 0.95 -6.46
CA THR A 60 -0.60 1.64 -5.61
C THR A 60 -0.53 1.16 -4.17
N GLU A 61 0.53 1.54 -3.48
CA GLU A 61 0.74 1.23 -2.07
C GLU A 61 -0.29 1.90 -1.14
N LEU A 62 -0.57 1.25 -0.01
CA LEU A 62 -1.39 1.74 1.09
C LEU A 62 -2.81 2.21 0.72
N ASN A 63 -3.36 1.74 -0.41
CA ASN A 63 -4.72 2.02 -0.88
C ASN A 63 -5.81 1.81 0.18
N GLY A 64 -5.65 0.80 1.05
CA GLY A 64 -6.60 0.54 2.12
C GLY A 64 -6.34 1.28 3.43
N MET A 65 -5.14 1.83 3.64
CA MET A 65 -4.75 2.46 4.92
C MET A 65 -5.66 3.65 5.30
N PRO A 66 -6.01 4.58 4.38
CA PRO A 66 -6.85 5.72 4.72
C PRO A 66 -8.29 5.34 5.13
N LEU A 67 -8.72 4.08 4.97
CA LEU A 67 -9.99 3.59 5.53
C LEU A 67 -10.09 3.73 7.05
N VAL A 68 -8.99 4.00 7.75
CA VAL A 68 -9.01 4.40 9.17
C VAL A 68 -9.87 5.66 9.40
N LEU A 69 -10.01 6.54 8.39
CA LEU A 69 -10.83 7.76 8.42
C LEU A 69 -12.34 7.49 8.26
N ARG A 70 -12.74 6.24 8.00
CA ARG A 70 -14.12 5.87 7.68
C ARG A 70 -15.10 6.22 8.79
N ASP A 71 -16.22 6.80 8.40
CA ASP A 71 -17.28 7.32 9.27
C ASP A 71 -16.79 8.40 10.27
N ALA A 72 -15.66 9.05 10.03
CA ALA A 72 -15.08 10.08 10.91
C ALA A 72 -14.97 11.45 10.21
N PRO A 73 -16.10 12.11 9.90
CA PRO A 73 -16.08 13.36 9.14
C PRO A 73 -15.26 14.47 9.81
N LEU A 74 -15.29 14.57 11.15
CA LEU A 74 -14.47 15.54 11.88
C LEU A 74 -12.96 15.30 11.71
N ALA A 75 -12.53 14.03 11.62
CA ALA A 75 -11.13 13.69 11.38
C ALA A 75 -10.70 14.15 9.98
N VAL A 76 -11.56 13.95 8.97
CA VAL A 76 -11.29 14.42 7.61
C VAL A 76 -11.32 15.95 7.50
N LEU A 77 -12.30 16.60 8.13
CA LEU A 77 -12.42 18.07 8.14
C LEU A 77 -11.25 18.76 8.85
N SER A 78 -10.55 18.07 9.77
CA SER A 78 -9.37 18.63 10.41
C SER A 78 -8.25 18.99 9.43
N GLY A 79 -8.21 18.30 8.28
CA GLY A 79 -7.20 18.51 7.25
C GLY A 79 -5.77 18.25 7.71
N ARG A 80 -5.56 17.66 8.90
CA ARG A 80 -4.25 17.39 9.49
C ARG A 80 -4.17 15.97 10.03
N PHE A 81 -3.12 15.25 9.67
CA PHE A 81 -2.92 13.84 10.04
C PHE A 81 -2.91 13.64 11.56
N ARG A 82 -2.13 14.44 12.29
CA ARG A 82 -2.03 14.34 13.76
C ARG A 82 -3.38 14.59 14.45
N THR A 83 -4.11 15.61 14.00
CA THR A 83 -5.43 15.95 14.56
C THR A 83 -6.45 14.87 14.22
N ALA A 84 -6.43 14.36 12.99
CA ALA A 84 -7.28 13.25 12.57
C ALA A 84 -7.05 11.99 13.43
N ALA A 85 -5.78 11.63 13.67
CA ALA A 85 -5.41 10.51 14.53
C ALA A 85 -5.93 10.68 15.98
N ALA A 86 -5.79 11.88 16.56
CA ALA A 86 -6.31 12.18 17.89
C ALA A 86 -7.84 12.09 17.96
N LEU A 87 -8.55 12.62 16.96
CA LEU A 87 -10.01 12.54 16.88
C LEU A 87 -10.50 11.09 16.72
N LEU A 88 -9.79 10.28 15.94
CA LEU A 88 -10.07 8.85 15.81
C LEU A 88 -9.81 8.08 17.10
N ALA A 89 -8.71 8.39 17.80
CA ALA A 89 -8.42 7.81 19.11
C ALA A 89 -9.53 8.13 20.12
N LEU A 90 -10.02 9.38 20.15
CA LEU A 90 -11.13 9.78 21.01
C LEU A 90 -12.44 9.09 20.63
N LYS A 91 -12.75 9.03 19.33
CA LYS A 91 -13.96 8.36 18.81
C LYS A 91 -14.01 6.88 19.19
N HIS A 92 -12.86 6.22 19.24
CA HIS A 92 -12.74 4.79 19.52
C HIS A 92 -12.11 4.48 20.89
N LEU A 93 -12.14 5.45 21.82
CA LEU A 93 -11.36 5.44 23.05
C LEU A 93 -11.44 4.13 23.88
N PRO A 94 -12.63 3.54 24.14
CA PRO A 94 -12.70 2.30 24.93
C PRO A 94 -11.95 1.13 24.27
N VAL A 95 -12.07 0.99 22.95
CA VAL A 95 -11.42 -0.08 22.18
C VAL A 95 -9.93 0.20 22.08
N VAL A 96 -9.54 1.44 21.76
CA VAL A 96 -8.15 1.87 21.64
C VAL A 96 -7.39 1.64 22.96
N LEU A 97 -7.93 2.07 24.10
CA LEU A 97 -7.30 1.84 25.41
C LEU A 97 -7.19 0.36 25.75
N THR A 98 -8.22 -0.43 25.43
CA THR A 98 -8.19 -1.88 25.64
C THR A 98 -7.07 -2.53 24.83
N LEU A 99 -6.92 -2.15 23.56
CA LEU A 99 -5.84 -2.63 22.69
C LEU A 99 -4.47 -2.20 23.21
N MET A 100 -4.29 -0.93 23.58
CA MET A 100 -3.02 -0.44 24.14
C MET A 100 -2.59 -1.22 25.38
N VAL A 101 -3.52 -1.51 26.30
CA VAL A 101 -3.19 -2.23 27.55
C VAL A 101 -2.98 -3.71 27.30
N ARG A 102 -3.88 -4.38 26.57
CA ARG A 102 -3.84 -5.83 26.38
C ARG A 102 -2.78 -6.27 25.40
N GLU A 103 -2.60 -5.53 24.31
CA GLU A 103 -1.70 -5.86 23.21
C GLU A 103 -0.38 -5.09 23.27
N ARG A 104 -0.22 -4.15 24.23
CA ARG A 104 0.99 -3.34 24.45
C ARG A 104 1.45 -2.60 23.18
N VAL A 105 0.50 -2.12 22.40
CA VAL A 105 0.73 -1.38 21.15
C VAL A 105 0.68 0.13 21.36
N SER A 106 1.28 0.88 20.44
CA SER A 106 1.22 2.34 20.44
C SER A 106 -0.22 2.86 20.20
N PRO A 107 -0.50 4.13 20.55
CA PRO A 107 -1.80 4.74 20.25
C PRO A 107 -2.18 4.69 18.76
N ILE A 108 -1.24 4.99 17.87
CA ILE A 108 -1.50 5.02 16.42
C ILE A 108 -1.80 3.63 15.87
N ARG A 109 -1.07 2.59 16.31
CA ARG A 109 -1.38 1.21 15.95
C ARG A 109 -2.73 0.77 16.53
N ALA A 110 -3.03 1.13 17.78
CA ALA A 110 -4.32 0.83 18.40
C ALA A 110 -5.51 1.48 17.67
N VAL A 111 -5.35 2.71 17.17
CA VAL A 111 -6.36 3.38 16.32
C VAL A 111 -6.62 2.60 15.03
N GLN A 112 -5.56 2.13 14.36
CA GLN A 112 -5.69 1.32 13.15
C GLN A 112 -6.38 -0.03 13.46
N LEU A 113 -5.95 -0.70 14.53
CA LEU A 113 -6.49 -1.98 14.98
C LEU A 113 -7.97 -1.90 15.43
N ALA A 114 -8.45 -0.75 15.91
CA ALA A 114 -9.80 -0.61 16.46
C ALA A 114 -10.93 -0.94 15.47
N ARG A 115 -10.69 -0.78 14.16
CA ARG A 115 -11.67 -1.11 13.09
C ARG A 115 -11.10 -2.03 12.01
N ILE A 116 -9.96 -2.65 12.27
CA ILE A 116 -9.17 -3.32 11.24
C ILE A 116 -9.94 -4.43 10.52
N ASP A 117 -10.69 -5.27 11.24
CA ASP A 117 -11.46 -6.37 10.62
C ASP A 117 -12.54 -5.86 9.65
N ALA A 118 -13.15 -4.72 9.98
CA ALA A 118 -14.16 -4.11 9.13
C ALA A 118 -13.55 -3.37 7.93
N ASN A 119 -12.29 -2.92 8.02
CA ASN A 119 -11.55 -2.31 6.92
C ASN A 119 -10.95 -3.38 6.01
N ALA A 120 -10.38 -4.46 6.58
CA ALA A 120 -9.91 -5.64 5.88
C ALA A 120 -11.02 -6.27 5.04
N ARG A 121 -12.22 -6.47 5.62
CA ARG A 121 -13.42 -6.93 4.89
C ARG A 121 -13.70 -6.06 3.67
N LEU A 122 -13.80 -4.75 3.88
CA LEU A 122 -14.12 -3.81 2.80
C LEU A 122 -13.05 -3.83 1.70
N TYR A 123 -11.78 -3.83 2.07
CA TYR A 123 -10.65 -3.86 1.13
C TYR A 123 -10.65 -5.16 0.32
N LEU A 124 -10.62 -6.31 1.00
CA LEU A 124 -10.54 -7.64 0.38
C LEU A 124 -11.75 -7.94 -0.51
N ASP A 125 -12.97 -7.62 -0.05
CA ASP A 125 -14.19 -7.79 -0.87
C ASP A 125 -14.11 -6.93 -2.13
N THR A 126 -13.68 -5.67 -2.00
CA THR A 126 -13.56 -4.76 -3.15
C THR A 126 -12.51 -5.26 -4.13
N CYS A 127 -11.33 -5.70 -3.67
CA CYS A 127 -10.29 -6.26 -4.52
C CYS A 127 -10.76 -7.52 -5.27
N ARG A 128 -11.43 -8.44 -4.57
CA ARG A 128 -11.99 -9.66 -5.17
C ARG A 128 -12.98 -9.34 -6.26
N ASP A 129 -13.91 -8.44 -5.96
CA ASP A 129 -14.99 -8.11 -6.88
C ASP A 129 -14.42 -7.40 -8.13
N LEU A 130 -13.37 -6.58 -7.97
CA LEU A 130 -12.65 -5.95 -9.10
C LEU A 130 -11.94 -6.97 -9.99
N ALA A 131 -11.17 -7.88 -9.40
CA ALA A 131 -10.45 -8.91 -10.15
C ALA A 131 -11.41 -9.77 -10.98
N ARG A 132 -12.54 -10.18 -10.38
CA ARG A 132 -13.62 -10.94 -11.03
C ARG A 132 -14.32 -10.15 -12.13
N THR A 133 -14.71 -8.91 -11.84
CA THR A 133 -15.50 -8.09 -12.76
C THR A 133 -14.73 -7.78 -14.04
N HIS A 134 -13.41 -7.55 -13.92
CA HIS A 134 -12.56 -7.22 -15.05
C HIS A 134 -11.83 -8.43 -15.65
N GLY A 135 -11.86 -9.59 -14.99
CA GLY A 135 -11.19 -10.80 -15.46
C GLY A 135 -9.67 -10.65 -15.55
N VAL A 136 -9.04 -10.00 -14.57
CA VAL A 136 -7.61 -9.66 -14.59
C VAL A 136 -6.87 -10.27 -13.41
N TYR A 137 -5.58 -10.54 -13.61
CA TYR A 137 -4.65 -10.67 -12.48
C TYR A 137 -4.52 -9.29 -11.84
N LEU A 138 -4.79 -9.18 -10.55
CA LEU A 138 -4.85 -7.91 -9.85
C LEU A 138 -3.88 -7.91 -8.67
N ALA A 139 -2.82 -7.13 -8.79
CA ALA A 139 -2.13 -6.62 -7.61
C ALA A 139 -2.94 -5.41 -7.13
N CYS A 140 -3.76 -5.62 -6.10
CA CYS A 140 -4.72 -4.61 -5.63
C CYS A 140 -4.06 -3.40 -4.94
N GLY A 141 -2.72 -3.33 -5.01
CA GLY A 141 -1.90 -2.48 -4.19
C GLY A 141 -1.69 -3.11 -2.82
N SER A 142 -1.35 -2.28 -1.85
CA SER A 142 -1.17 -2.70 -0.47
C SER A 142 -2.09 -1.96 0.51
N THR A 143 -2.15 -2.47 1.73
CA THR A 143 -2.93 -1.90 2.83
C THR A 143 -2.33 -2.32 4.16
N THR A 144 -2.70 -1.63 5.24
CA THR A 144 -2.39 -2.11 6.59
C THR A 144 -3.28 -3.29 6.96
N LEU A 145 -2.69 -4.45 7.24
CA LEU A 145 -3.40 -5.67 7.65
C LEU A 145 -2.66 -6.39 8.77
N PRO A 146 -3.38 -6.99 9.74
CA PRO A 146 -2.79 -7.95 10.64
C PRO A 146 -2.73 -9.31 9.95
N HIS A 147 -1.89 -10.21 10.46
CA HIS A 147 -2.01 -11.60 10.08
C HIS A 147 -3.27 -12.21 10.69
N TYR A 148 -3.92 -13.08 9.93
CA TYR A 148 -5.11 -13.82 10.35
C TYR A 148 -4.80 -15.30 10.41
N GLN A 149 -5.43 -15.99 11.36
CA GLN A 149 -5.51 -17.44 11.40
C GLN A 149 -6.97 -17.85 11.38
N GLN A 150 -7.28 -18.90 10.62
CA GLN A 150 -8.60 -19.49 10.63
C GLN A 150 -8.77 -20.34 11.90
N ARG A 151 -9.84 -20.09 12.64
CA ARG A 151 -10.35 -20.99 13.68
C ARG A 151 -11.80 -21.31 13.36
N ASP A 152 -12.06 -22.56 13.02
CA ASP A 152 -13.35 -23.01 12.48
C ASP A 152 -13.76 -22.19 11.24
N ARG A 153 -14.91 -21.52 11.28
CA ARG A 153 -15.43 -20.65 10.21
C ARG A 153 -15.17 -19.16 10.45
N THR A 154 -14.29 -18.81 11.39
CA THR A 154 -14.00 -17.42 11.76
C THR A 154 -12.50 -17.14 11.72
N LEU A 155 -12.11 -16.02 11.12
CA LEU A 155 -10.74 -15.53 11.16
C LEU A 155 -10.48 -14.83 12.50
N ARG A 156 -9.28 -15.02 13.04
CA ARG A 156 -8.80 -14.29 14.22
C ARG A 156 -7.45 -13.67 13.92
N ARG A 157 -7.23 -12.44 14.41
CA ARG A 157 -5.91 -11.81 14.34
C ARG A 157 -4.88 -12.68 15.06
N HIS A 158 -3.71 -12.82 14.45
CA HIS A 158 -2.55 -13.47 15.01
C HIS A 158 -1.60 -12.43 15.56
N GLY A 159 -1.63 -12.25 16.89
CA GLY A 159 -0.80 -11.26 17.57
C GLY A 159 -1.17 -9.80 17.28
N PRO A 160 -0.34 -8.86 17.75
CA PRO A 160 -0.57 -7.42 17.61
C PRO A 160 0.07 -6.81 16.35
N GLY A 161 0.70 -7.64 15.51
CA GLY A 161 1.38 -7.20 14.30
C GLY A 161 0.42 -6.53 13.31
N LEU A 162 0.92 -5.48 12.66
CA LEU A 162 0.20 -4.74 11.63
C LEU A 162 1.19 -4.41 10.52
N TYR A 163 0.96 -4.91 9.32
CA TYR A 163 1.92 -4.94 8.22
C TYR A 163 1.40 -4.12 7.04
N ASN A 164 2.29 -3.47 6.29
CA ASN A 164 1.98 -2.98 4.95
C ASN A 164 2.01 -4.19 4.01
N GLN A 165 0.84 -4.68 3.61
CA GLN A 165 0.70 -5.94 2.91
C GLN A 165 0.10 -5.76 1.52
N ALA A 166 0.82 -6.21 0.50
CA ALA A 166 0.36 -6.28 -0.88
C ALA A 166 -0.47 -7.55 -1.12
N ILE A 167 -1.61 -7.40 -1.80
CA ILE A 167 -2.54 -8.50 -2.09
C ILE A 167 -2.58 -8.74 -3.60
N LEU A 168 -2.29 -9.98 -4.00
CA LEU A 168 -2.35 -10.43 -5.39
C LEU A 168 -3.49 -11.43 -5.57
N LEU A 169 -4.36 -11.16 -6.54
CA LEU A 169 -5.53 -11.96 -6.86
C LEU A 169 -5.51 -12.44 -8.32
N ASP A 170 -6.10 -13.61 -8.56
CA ASP A 170 -6.35 -14.13 -9.90
C ASP A 170 -7.63 -13.53 -10.52
N PRO A 171 -7.89 -13.76 -11.83
CA PRO A 171 -9.12 -13.32 -12.50
C PRO A 171 -10.43 -13.85 -11.89
N HIS A 172 -10.37 -14.88 -11.05
CA HIS A 172 -11.52 -15.44 -10.32
C HIS A 172 -11.62 -14.87 -8.90
N GLY A 173 -10.83 -13.86 -8.56
CA GLY A 173 -10.78 -13.23 -7.24
C GLY A 173 -10.26 -14.16 -6.14
N GLN A 174 -9.50 -15.19 -6.49
CA GLN A 174 -8.81 -16.06 -5.54
C GLN A 174 -7.47 -15.45 -5.15
N LEU A 175 -7.05 -15.68 -3.90
CA LEU A 175 -5.74 -15.23 -3.43
C LEU A 175 -4.63 -16.00 -4.14
N ILE A 176 -3.68 -15.27 -4.73
CA ILE A 176 -2.42 -15.80 -5.23
C ILE A 176 -1.35 -15.66 -4.15
N SER A 177 -1.19 -14.46 -3.60
CA SER A 177 -0.26 -14.20 -2.51
C SER A 177 -0.65 -13.00 -1.65
N ALA A 178 -0.13 -12.99 -0.43
CA ALA A 178 -0.08 -11.84 0.45
C ALA A 178 1.37 -11.61 0.89
N THR A 179 1.93 -10.44 0.57
CA THR A 179 3.34 -10.12 0.83
C THR A 179 3.46 -8.91 1.72
N ASP A 180 4.13 -9.06 2.85
CA ASP A 180 4.43 -7.96 3.77
C ASP A 180 5.68 -7.20 3.31
N LYS A 181 5.62 -5.87 3.34
CA LYS A 181 6.76 -4.98 3.10
C LYS A 181 7.85 -5.24 4.14
N VAL A 182 9.09 -5.48 3.69
CA VAL A 182 10.21 -5.86 4.56
C VAL A 182 10.88 -4.63 5.15
N HIS A 183 11.26 -3.68 4.29
CA HIS A 183 11.95 -2.45 4.66
C HIS A 183 10.95 -1.31 4.73
N LEU A 184 10.64 -0.88 5.95
CA LEU A 184 9.73 0.22 6.22
C LEU A 184 10.44 1.57 6.03
N THR A 185 9.71 2.55 5.52
CA THR A 185 10.14 3.96 5.52
C THR A 185 10.05 4.54 6.94
N PRO A 186 10.75 5.65 7.24
CA PRO A 186 10.64 6.32 8.55
C PRO A 186 9.19 6.64 8.96
N ASP A 187 8.33 6.97 8.00
CA ASP A 187 6.90 7.27 8.24
C ASP A 187 6.05 6.01 8.52
N GLU A 188 6.54 4.83 8.17
CA GLU A 188 5.88 3.55 8.47
C GLU A 188 6.37 2.93 9.78
N GLU A 189 7.60 3.24 10.18
CA GLU A 189 8.22 2.75 11.42
C GLU A 189 7.59 3.36 12.69
N ARG A 190 8.17 3.00 13.84
CA ARG A 190 7.81 3.58 15.13
C ARG A 190 8.09 5.07 15.13
N GLY A 191 7.03 5.88 15.24
CA GLY A 191 7.11 7.34 15.15
C GLY A 191 6.15 7.89 14.09
N GLY A 192 5.88 7.09 13.06
CA GLY A 192 4.83 7.33 12.08
C GLY A 192 3.64 6.38 12.29
N LEU A 193 3.41 5.46 11.36
CA LEU A 193 2.30 4.50 11.39
C LEU A 193 2.49 3.36 12.41
N ASP A 194 3.72 3.17 12.92
CA ASP A 194 4.08 2.04 13.79
C ASP A 194 3.62 0.73 13.15
N LEU A 195 4.14 0.40 11.98
CA LEU A 195 3.94 -0.89 11.31
C LEU A 195 5.00 -1.90 11.75
N THR A 196 4.73 -3.17 11.46
CA THR A 196 5.64 -4.29 11.71
C THR A 196 6.27 -4.66 10.37
N PRO A 197 7.61 -4.75 10.30
CA PRO A 197 8.27 -5.18 9.07
C PRO A 197 7.95 -6.66 8.79
N GLY A 198 7.81 -6.99 7.51
CA GLY A 198 7.82 -8.37 7.03
C GLY A 198 9.19 -9.03 7.21
N ALA A 199 9.25 -10.36 7.14
CA ALA A 199 10.52 -11.07 7.14
C ALA A 199 10.97 -11.33 5.69
N LEU A 200 12.24 -11.07 5.39
CA LEU A 200 12.81 -11.28 4.05
C LEU A 200 12.57 -12.70 3.51
N ARG A 201 12.69 -13.72 4.36
CA ARG A 201 12.43 -15.13 4.01
C ARG A 201 11.00 -15.42 3.55
N ASP A 202 10.04 -14.55 3.89
CA ASP A 202 8.63 -14.72 3.55
C ASP A 202 8.29 -14.05 2.19
N VAL A 203 9.23 -13.26 1.63
CA VAL A 203 9.16 -12.74 0.27
C VAL A 203 9.33 -13.89 -0.72
N ARG A 204 8.27 -14.16 -1.49
CA ARG A 204 8.16 -15.32 -2.37
C ARG A 204 7.76 -14.91 -3.78
N VAL A 205 8.27 -15.65 -4.77
CA VAL A 205 7.84 -15.57 -6.17
C VAL A 205 6.74 -16.59 -6.42
N VAL A 206 5.67 -16.18 -7.11
CA VAL A 206 4.55 -17.07 -7.45
C VAL A 206 4.37 -17.16 -8.97
N PRO A 207 4.33 -18.37 -9.56
CA PRO A 207 4.16 -18.53 -10.99
C PRO A 207 2.72 -18.24 -11.43
N THR A 208 2.56 -17.44 -12.48
CA THR A 208 1.26 -17.12 -13.09
C THR A 208 1.36 -17.02 -14.62
N PRO A 209 0.25 -17.05 -15.38
CA PRO A 209 0.28 -16.75 -16.81
C PRO A 209 0.82 -15.37 -17.19
N VAL A 210 0.77 -14.38 -16.29
CA VAL A 210 1.28 -13.01 -16.50
C VAL A 210 2.69 -12.80 -15.96
N GLY A 211 3.39 -13.87 -15.59
CA GLY A 211 4.76 -13.84 -15.10
C GLY A 211 4.95 -14.66 -13.83
N ASP A 212 6.21 -14.88 -13.49
CA ASP A 212 6.63 -15.34 -12.17
C ASP A 212 6.76 -14.08 -11.31
N LEU A 213 5.72 -13.83 -10.51
CA LEU A 213 5.49 -12.53 -9.90
C LEU A 213 6.15 -12.44 -8.53
N GLY A 214 6.92 -11.39 -8.32
CA GLY A 214 7.48 -11.01 -7.02
C GLY A 214 7.04 -9.59 -6.65
N VAL A 215 6.78 -9.34 -5.37
CA VAL A 215 6.38 -8.01 -4.89
C VAL A 215 7.52 -7.39 -4.07
N ALA A 216 7.93 -6.19 -4.44
CA ALA A 216 8.84 -5.34 -3.69
C ALA A 216 8.15 -3.99 -3.48
N THR A 217 7.45 -3.84 -2.36
CA THR A 217 6.61 -2.65 -2.12
C THR A 217 7.47 -1.44 -1.80
N SER A 218 7.40 -0.41 -2.65
CA SER A 218 8.08 0.86 -2.44
C SER A 218 9.56 0.72 -2.08
N LEU A 219 9.96 1.13 -0.88
CA LEU A 219 11.34 1.08 -0.40
C LEU A 219 12.01 -0.28 -0.66
N ASP A 220 11.28 -1.41 -0.56
CA ASP A 220 11.80 -2.75 -0.87
C ASP A 220 12.44 -2.86 -2.26
N ALA A 221 11.91 -2.15 -3.27
CA ALA A 221 12.45 -2.18 -4.64
C ALA A 221 13.81 -1.50 -4.79
N PHE A 222 14.25 -0.76 -3.77
CA PHE A 222 15.58 -0.14 -3.69
C PHE A 222 16.58 -1.02 -2.92
N ARG A 223 16.15 -2.17 -2.40
CA ARG A 223 16.90 -2.97 -1.43
C ARG A 223 17.51 -4.20 -2.08
N ALA A 224 18.84 -4.23 -2.13
CA ALA A 224 19.58 -5.33 -2.74
C ALA A 224 19.18 -6.71 -2.19
N ASP A 225 18.98 -6.84 -0.88
CA ASP A 225 18.58 -8.11 -0.26
C ASP A 225 17.19 -8.60 -0.72
N VAL A 226 16.23 -7.70 -0.91
CA VAL A 226 14.90 -8.05 -1.46
C VAL A 226 15.02 -8.41 -2.95
N ILE A 227 15.76 -7.63 -3.73
CA ILE A 227 15.95 -7.91 -5.16
C ILE A 227 16.68 -9.24 -5.37
N GLU A 228 17.75 -9.51 -4.62
CA GLU A 228 18.48 -10.79 -4.64
C GLU A 228 17.58 -11.96 -4.25
N GLN A 229 16.74 -11.80 -3.22
CA GLN A 229 15.77 -12.82 -2.81
C GLN A 229 14.74 -13.13 -3.90
N LEU A 230 14.29 -12.13 -4.67
CA LEU A 230 13.37 -12.31 -5.81
C LEU A 230 14.06 -12.93 -7.02
N GLU A 231 15.26 -12.46 -7.36
CA GLU A 231 16.09 -13.01 -8.45
C GLU A 231 16.45 -14.48 -8.21
N ALA A 232 16.88 -14.82 -6.98
CA ALA A 232 17.23 -16.19 -6.60
C ALA A 232 16.04 -17.17 -6.73
N GLN A 233 14.81 -16.67 -6.67
CA GLN A 233 13.59 -17.44 -6.86
C GLN A 233 13.07 -17.45 -8.30
N GLY A 234 13.74 -16.75 -9.23
CA GLY A 234 13.37 -16.69 -10.65
C GLY A 234 12.21 -15.74 -10.95
N CYS A 235 12.10 -14.63 -10.21
CA CYS A 235 11.14 -13.56 -10.50
C CYS A 235 11.33 -13.04 -11.93
N THR A 236 10.26 -12.91 -12.71
CA THR A 236 10.32 -12.35 -14.08
C THR A 236 9.62 -11.00 -14.20
N VAL A 237 8.64 -10.74 -13.32
CA VAL A 237 7.94 -9.46 -13.24
C VAL A 237 7.91 -9.01 -11.79
N MET A 238 8.62 -7.92 -11.49
CA MET A 238 8.59 -7.28 -10.18
C MET A 238 7.42 -6.29 -10.10
N LEU A 239 6.63 -6.40 -9.05
CA LEU A 239 5.53 -5.48 -8.75
C LEU A 239 5.98 -4.53 -7.66
N GLN A 240 5.94 -3.23 -7.96
CA GLN A 240 6.35 -2.17 -7.05
C GLN A 240 5.18 -1.18 -6.84
N PRO A 241 4.14 -1.54 -6.06
CA PRO A 241 3.16 -0.55 -5.61
C PRO A 241 3.85 0.55 -4.80
N ASP A 242 3.52 1.81 -5.08
CA ASP A 242 4.16 2.96 -4.42
C ASP A 242 3.21 4.06 -3.98
N ALA A 243 3.56 4.68 -2.85
CA ALA A 243 2.94 5.87 -2.30
C ALA A 243 4.04 6.79 -1.75
N ASN A 244 4.75 7.44 -2.66
CA ASN A 244 5.83 8.36 -2.31
C ASN A 244 5.32 9.57 -1.50
N GLY A 245 5.68 9.67 -0.23
CA GLY A 245 5.20 10.69 0.72
C GLY A 245 5.87 12.07 0.61
N SER A 246 6.48 12.38 -0.54
CA SER A 246 7.24 13.63 -0.74
C SER A 246 6.98 14.26 -2.12
N PRO A 247 7.13 15.59 -2.27
CA PRO A 247 6.95 16.26 -3.58
C PRO A 247 7.98 15.76 -4.60
N TRP A 248 7.58 15.32 -5.78
CA TRP A 248 8.44 14.53 -6.69
C TRP A 248 9.75 15.21 -7.09
N THR A 249 9.82 16.54 -7.06
CA THR A 249 11.02 17.33 -7.39
C THR A 249 11.88 17.71 -6.18
N ALA A 250 11.51 17.26 -4.98
CA ALA A 250 12.28 17.50 -3.77
C ALA A 250 13.54 16.61 -3.73
N PRO A 251 14.58 17.01 -2.97
CA PRO A 251 15.67 16.12 -2.64
C PRO A 251 15.20 15.00 -1.69
N GLU A 252 15.84 13.83 -1.79
CA GLU A 252 15.62 12.68 -0.93
C GLU A 252 16.96 12.03 -0.54
N GLY A 253 16.99 11.50 0.68
CA GLY A 253 17.97 10.52 1.14
C GLY A 253 17.26 9.49 2.01
N LEU A 254 16.62 8.50 1.38
CA LEU A 254 16.05 7.36 2.08
C LEU A 254 17.13 6.31 2.39
N PRO A 255 16.92 5.44 3.40
CA PRO A 255 17.78 4.29 3.65
C PRO A 255 18.00 3.46 2.36
N PRO A 256 19.17 2.83 2.15
CA PRO A 256 20.20 2.51 3.15
C PRO A 256 21.20 3.63 3.45
N ASP A 257 21.29 4.65 2.60
CA ASP A 257 22.21 5.78 2.81
C ASP A 257 21.44 7.11 2.83
N PRO A 258 20.92 7.51 4.00
CA PRO A 258 20.23 8.78 4.16
C PRO A 258 21.12 10.01 3.96
N THR A 259 22.45 9.84 3.89
CA THR A 259 23.39 10.95 3.66
C THR A 259 23.58 11.27 2.18
N CYS A 260 23.24 10.33 1.30
CA CYS A 260 23.28 10.50 -0.15
C CYS A 260 22.05 11.32 -0.64
N ILE A 261 22.07 12.63 -0.41
CA ILE A 261 20.97 13.50 -0.84
C ILE A 261 21.03 13.77 -2.35
N ARG A 262 19.97 13.40 -3.07
CA ARG A 262 19.81 13.63 -4.52
C ARG A 262 18.36 13.96 -4.85
N ASP A 263 18.11 14.52 -6.03
CA ASP A 263 16.73 14.74 -6.47
C ASP A 263 15.98 13.40 -6.52
N GLN A 264 14.75 13.34 -5.99
CA GLN A 264 13.96 12.10 -5.96
C GLN A 264 13.92 11.36 -7.30
N PRO A 265 13.68 12.01 -8.45
CA PRO A 265 13.64 11.30 -9.72
C PRO A 265 14.95 10.60 -10.08
N VAL A 266 16.08 11.11 -9.55
CA VAL A 266 17.40 10.47 -9.66
C VAL A 266 17.46 9.23 -8.76
N ALA A 267 17.09 9.35 -7.49
CA ALA A 267 17.06 8.22 -6.55
C ALA A 267 16.16 7.08 -7.07
N TRP A 268 14.99 7.42 -7.60
CA TRP A 268 13.99 6.46 -8.07
C TRP A 268 14.42 5.65 -9.31
N LEU A 269 15.46 6.07 -10.03
CA LEU A 269 16.08 5.23 -11.06
C LEU A 269 16.75 3.99 -10.48
N GLU A 270 17.10 3.99 -9.19
CA GLU A 270 17.75 2.88 -8.50
C GLU A 270 16.78 1.75 -8.10
N SER A 271 15.48 1.93 -8.36
CA SER A 271 14.43 0.90 -8.16
C SER A 271 14.07 0.19 -9.47
N ALA A 272 12.79 0.14 -9.86
CA ALA A 272 12.26 -0.57 -11.03
C ALA A 272 13.11 -0.44 -12.31
N TRP A 273 13.62 0.76 -12.61
CA TRP A 273 14.46 0.95 -13.79
C TRP A 273 15.78 0.19 -13.67
N GLN A 274 16.57 0.44 -12.61
CA GLN A 274 17.85 -0.24 -12.41
C GLN A 274 17.68 -1.76 -12.31
N VAL A 275 16.63 -2.23 -11.63
CA VAL A 275 16.33 -3.66 -11.50
C VAL A 275 16.17 -4.29 -12.89
N THR A 276 15.38 -3.71 -13.80
CA THR A 276 15.20 -4.29 -15.14
C THR A 276 16.40 -4.12 -16.07
N GLN A 277 17.31 -3.20 -15.76
CA GLN A 277 18.55 -3.03 -16.54
C GLN A 277 19.67 -3.97 -16.10
N ARG A 278 19.66 -4.44 -14.86
CA ARG A 278 20.74 -5.22 -14.25
C ARG A 278 20.32 -6.63 -13.82
N GLY A 279 19.03 -6.88 -13.71
CA GLY A 279 18.46 -8.15 -13.26
C GLY A 279 18.75 -9.27 -14.24
N ASP A 280 19.00 -10.47 -13.69
CA ASP A 280 19.26 -11.67 -14.48
C ASP A 280 17.95 -12.31 -14.93
N SER A 281 16.99 -12.41 -14.01
CA SER A 281 15.66 -12.99 -14.23
C SER A 281 14.55 -11.95 -14.24
N ILE A 282 14.66 -10.85 -13.47
CA ILE A 282 13.63 -9.80 -13.43
C ILE A 282 13.71 -8.98 -14.71
N ARG A 283 12.95 -9.40 -15.71
CA ARG A 283 12.92 -8.75 -17.03
C ARG A 283 12.07 -7.48 -17.03
N TYR A 284 10.97 -7.45 -16.27
CA TYR A 284 10.05 -6.32 -16.25
C TYR A 284 9.71 -5.89 -14.83
N ALA A 285 9.38 -4.61 -14.67
CA ALA A 285 8.83 -4.10 -13.42
C ALA A 285 7.64 -3.15 -13.68
N VAL A 286 6.64 -3.24 -12.81
CA VAL A 286 5.43 -2.42 -12.88
C VAL A 286 5.35 -1.57 -11.60
N ASN A 287 5.49 -0.27 -11.77
CA ASN A 287 5.59 0.69 -10.67
C ASN A 287 4.50 1.76 -10.75
N PRO A 288 3.28 1.48 -10.27
CA PRO A 288 2.27 2.51 -10.08
C PRO A 288 2.57 3.33 -8.81
N MET A 289 2.53 4.65 -8.94
CA MET A 289 2.68 5.60 -7.83
C MET A 289 1.36 6.32 -7.58
N CYS A 290 0.94 6.41 -6.33
CA CYS A 290 -0.20 7.26 -5.97
C CYS A 290 0.23 8.73 -5.96
N VAL A 291 -0.66 9.62 -6.39
CA VAL A 291 -0.47 11.07 -6.26
C VAL A 291 -1.60 11.68 -5.44
N GLY A 292 -1.48 12.94 -5.04
CA GLY A 292 -2.54 13.67 -4.34
C GLY A 292 -2.22 14.01 -2.90
N ASN A 293 -3.08 14.84 -2.33
CA ASN A 293 -2.97 15.28 -0.94
C ASN A 293 -3.98 14.53 -0.06
N LEU A 294 -3.47 13.85 0.97
CA LEU A 294 -4.28 13.20 1.99
C LEU A 294 -4.09 13.95 3.31
N LEU A 295 -5.07 14.77 3.66
CA LEU A 295 -4.95 15.73 4.77
C LEU A 295 -3.80 16.73 4.47
N ASP A 296 -2.80 16.80 5.35
CA ASP A 296 -1.58 17.59 5.20
C ASP A 296 -0.39 16.79 4.66
N LEU A 297 -0.63 15.54 4.23
CA LEU A 297 0.38 14.70 3.58
C LEU A 297 0.34 14.88 2.06
N THR A 298 1.51 14.91 1.45
CA THR A 298 1.71 15.08 0.01
C THR A 298 2.19 13.78 -0.61
N PHE A 299 1.53 13.34 -1.68
CA PHE A 299 1.99 12.20 -2.49
C PHE A 299 2.17 12.63 -3.94
N ASP A 300 3.32 12.31 -4.53
CA ASP A 300 3.68 12.75 -5.89
C ASP A 300 4.65 11.76 -6.54
N GLY A 301 4.61 11.65 -7.86
CA GLY A 301 5.43 10.68 -8.59
C GLY A 301 5.09 10.56 -10.07
N GLN A 302 5.85 9.70 -10.73
CA GLN A 302 5.64 9.30 -12.12
C GLN A 302 5.64 7.77 -12.21
N SER A 303 4.45 7.19 -12.33
CA SER A 303 4.32 5.74 -12.55
C SER A 303 5.09 5.29 -13.80
N ALA A 304 5.61 4.08 -13.78
CA ALA A 304 6.38 3.52 -14.88
C ALA A 304 6.12 2.02 -15.08
N ILE A 305 6.32 1.56 -16.31
CA ILE A 305 6.56 0.16 -16.65
C ILE A 305 7.94 0.10 -17.29
N THR A 306 8.84 -0.65 -16.68
CA THR A 306 10.23 -0.78 -17.14
C THR A 306 10.50 -2.19 -17.66
N GLY A 307 11.49 -2.28 -18.53
CA GLY A 307 11.93 -3.51 -19.15
C GLY A 307 13.29 -3.35 -19.78
N PRO A 308 13.81 -4.37 -20.47
CA PRO A 308 15.16 -4.35 -21.00
C PRO A 308 15.36 -3.22 -22.02
N ALA A 309 16.56 -2.64 -22.09
CA ALA A 309 16.83 -1.51 -22.98
C ALA A 309 16.57 -1.84 -24.46
N GLU A 310 16.84 -3.09 -24.85
CA GLU A 310 16.63 -3.58 -26.22
C GLU A 310 15.14 -3.64 -26.62
N GLU A 311 14.25 -3.85 -25.65
CA GLU A 311 12.79 -3.85 -25.88
C GLU A 311 12.17 -2.47 -25.73
N ALA A 312 12.84 -1.56 -25.00
CA ALA A 312 12.41 -0.18 -24.79
C ALA A 312 13.49 0.84 -25.24
N PRO A 313 13.87 0.87 -26.53
CA PRO A 313 14.99 1.71 -27.00
C PRO A 313 14.66 3.20 -27.03
N ARG A 314 13.36 3.56 -27.06
CA ARG A 314 12.94 4.96 -27.07
C ARG A 314 13.30 5.63 -25.75
N ALA A 315 14.16 6.65 -25.83
CA ALA A 315 14.56 7.41 -24.66
C ALA A 315 13.38 8.14 -24.01
N ARG A 316 13.20 7.94 -22.70
CA ARG A 316 12.26 8.64 -21.82
C ARG A 316 12.97 9.01 -20.52
N SER A 317 12.39 9.89 -19.73
CA SER A 317 12.99 10.34 -18.47
C SER A 317 11.91 10.70 -17.46
N TYR A 318 12.15 10.34 -16.20
CA TYR A 318 11.56 11.11 -15.11
C TYR A 318 12.03 12.57 -15.22
N VAL A 319 11.23 13.52 -14.73
CA VAL A 319 11.68 14.92 -14.65
C VAL A 319 12.98 15.01 -13.84
N LEU A 320 13.82 16.01 -14.11
CA LEU A 320 15.15 16.14 -13.49
C LEU A 320 16.18 15.06 -13.84
N THR A 321 15.87 14.13 -14.76
CA THR A 321 16.82 13.11 -15.22
C THR A 321 17.08 13.21 -16.73
N PRO A 322 18.28 12.85 -17.22
CA PRO A 322 18.50 12.68 -18.65
C PRO A 322 17.66 11.55 -19.25
N PRO A 323 17.15 11.70 -20.49
CA PRO A 323 16.48 10.65 -21.25
C PRO A 323 17.33 9.38 -21.41
N ARG A 324 16.70 8.21 -21.27
CA ARG A 324 17.33 6.89 -21.35
C ARG A 324 16.36 5.81 -21.83
N PRO A 325 16.84 4.71 -22.44
CA PRO A 325 16.00 3.55 -22.74
C PRO A 325 15.57 2.81 -21.46
N GLY A 326 14.75 1.77 -21.61
CA GLY A 326 14.30 0.91 -20.50
C GLY A 326 12.92 1.25 -19.91
N PHE A 327 12.30 2.33 -20.38
CA PHE A 327 10.91 2.67 -20.04
C PHE A 327 9.96 2.23 -21.16
N LEU A 328 9.28 1.10 -20.98
CA LEU A 328 8.22 0.64 -21.88
C LEU A 328 7.07 1.65 -21.91
N ALA A 329 6.67 2.12 -20.72
CA ALA A 329 5.70 3.18 -20.53
C ALA A 329 6.09 4.06 -19.34
N LEU A 330 5.81 5.35 -19.42
CA LEU A 330 6.15 6.31 -18.36
C LEU A 330 5.07 7.38 -18.29
N MET A 331 4.57 7.65 -17.08
CA MET A 331 3.66 8.75 -16.84
C MET A 331 4.43 10.07 -16.96
N PRO A 332 3.99 11.01 -17.80
CA PRO A 332 4.51 12.37 -17.75
C PRO A 332 4.17 13.02 -16.39
N TRP A 333 5.00 13.96 -15.95
CA TRP A 333 4.71 14.74 -14.75
C TRP A 333 3.77 15.91 -15.08
N VAL A 334 3.41 16.72 -14.08
CA VAL A 334 2.50 17.87 -14.29
C VAL A 334 3.10 18.95 -15.19
N ARG A 335 4.44 19.00 -15.29
CA ARG A 335 5.18 19.90 -16.16
C ARG A 335 6.38 19.16 -16.74
N ASP A 336 6.51 19.23 -18.06
CA ASP A 336 7.65 18.67 -18.78
C ASP A 336 8.63 19.80 -19.17
N HIS A 337 9.89 19.46 -19.42
CA HIS A 337 10.85 20.33 -20.11
C HIS A 337 11.08 21.73 -19.50
N ALA A 338 11.23 21.82 -18.17
CA ALA A 338 11.59 23.04 -17.46
C ALA A 338 12.91 22.89 -16.69
N ASP A 339 13.53 24.02 -16.33
CA ASP A 339 14.71 24.06 -15.47
C ASP A 339 14.40 23.52 -14.05
N PRO A 340 15.38 22.95 -13.33
CA PRO A 340 15.15 22.38 -12.01
C PRO A 340 14.49 23.33 -10.98
N PRO A 341 14.88 24.61 -10.85
CA PRO A 341 14.18 25.56 -10.00
C PRO A 341 12.68 25.73 -10.33
N THR A 342 12.33 25.78 -11.61
CA THR A 342 10.94 25.87 -12.05
C THR A 342 10.15 24.61 -11.71
N LEU A 343 10.73 23.44 -11.92
CA LEU A 343 10.12 22.17 -11.55
C LEU A 343 9.92 22.08 -10.02
N ARG A 344 10.91 22.48 -9.22
CA ARG A 344 10.80 22.52 -7.75
C ARG A 344 9.67 23.42 -7.24
N ARG A 345 9.53 24.62 -7.81
CA ARG A 345 8.40 25.51 -7.50
C ARG A 345 7.06 24.89 -7.88
N ALA A 346 7.00 24.17 -9.01
CA ALA A 346 5.78 23.47 -9.40
C ALA A 346 5.42 22.36 -8.39
N GLY A 347 6.41 21.58 -7.93
CA GLY A 347 6.19 20.57 -6.89
C GLY A 347 5.67 21.19 -5.59
N GLN A 348 6.29 22.28 -5.12
CA GLN A 348 5.84 23.03 -3.94
C GLN A 348 4.40 23.57 -4.08
N ALA A 349 4.02 24.02 -5.28
CA ALA A 349 2.67 24.50 -5.56
C ALA A 349 1.62 23.39 -5.58
N LEU A 350 2.01 22.14 -5.82
CA LEU A 350 1.11 20.99 -5.77
C LEU A 350 0.89 20.49 -4.32
N SER A 351 1.93 20.59 -3.49
CA SER A 351 1.95 20.05 -2.13
C SER A 351 0.78 20.49 -1.27
N ALA A 352 0.38 19.61 -0.36
CA ALA A 352 -0.62 19.89 0.65
C ALA A 352 -0.28 21.17 1.40
N ARG A 353 -1.28 22.02 1.66
CA ARG A 353 -1.13 23.28 2.42
C ARG A 353 -0.27 24.34 1.74
N SER A 354 0.02 24.22 0.44
CA SER A 354 0.72 25.27 -0.32
C SER A 354 -0.12 26.54 -0.48
N ALA A 355 -1.45 26.45 -0.35
CA ALA A 355 -2.41 27.52 -0.62
C ALA A 355 -2.32 28.07 -2.06
N HIS A 356 -1.60 27.39 -2.94
CA HIS A 356 -1.48 27.76 -4.34
C HIS A 356 -2.75 27.33 -5.10
N PRO A 357 -3.19 28.06 -6.14
CA PRO A 357 -4.30 27.60 -7.00
C PRO A 357 -4.10 26.22 -7.64
N HIS A 358 -2.85 25.74 -7.71
CA HIS A 358 -2.48 24.42 -8.24
C HIS A 358 -2.37 23.35 -7.16
N GLU A 359 -2.68 23.66 -5.89
CA GLU A 359 -2.65 22.67 -4.82
C GLU A 359 -3.47 21.44 -5.21
N ASN A 360 -2.89 20.26 -5.03
CA ASN A 360 -3.50 18.98 -5.35
C ASN A 360 -3.84 18.78 -6.85
N GLN A 361 -3.31 19.58 -7.78
CA GLN A 361 -3.54 19.41 -9.23
C GLN A 361 -2.55 18.43 -9.89
N TYR A 362 -2.44 17.24 -9.32
CA TYR A 362 -1.57 16.17 -9.85
C TYR A 362 -2.14 15.51 -11.10
N ARG A 363 -1.25 14.92 -11.90
CA ARG A 363 -1.61 14.14 -13.08
C ARG A 363 -1.96 12.71 -12.71
N THR A 364 -3.09 12.21 -13.18
CA THR A 364 -3.49 10.79 -13.09
C THR A 364 -3.47 10.15 -14.46
N GLY A 365 -3.39 8.82 -14.53
CA GLY A 365 -3.46 8.12 -15.80
C GLY A 365 -3.29 6.62 -15.69
N VAL A 366 -3.27 5.97 -16.85
CA VAL A 366 -3.05 4.53 -17.00
C VAL A 366 -1.92 4.33 -17.99
N LEU A 367 -0.97 3.46 -17.63
CA LEU A 367 0.07 2.98 -18.51
C LEU A 367 -0.20 1.53 -18.85
N HIS A 368 0.21 1.12 -20.05
CA HIS A 368 0.19 -0.28 -20.43
C HIS A 368 1.36 -0.64 -21.34
N ALA A 369 1.78 -1.90 -21.29
CA ALA A 369 2.81 -2.47 -22.15
C ALA A 369 2.49 -3.92 -22.46
N ASP A 370 2.71 -4.33 -23.71
CA ASP A 370 2.71 -5.75 -24.09
C ASP A 370 4.10 -6.32 -23.85
N VAL A 371 4.16 -7.48 -23.22
CA VAL A 371 5.40 -8.19 -22.91
C VAL A 371 5.33 -9.64 -23.32
N THR A 372 6.49 -10.24 -23.57
CA THR A 372 6.62 -11.69 -23.74
C THR A 372 7.54 -12.22 -22.65
N LEU A 373 7.01 -13.14 -21.85
CA LEU A 373 7.71 -13.73 -20.73
C LEU A 373 8.22 -15.12 -21.11
N PRO A 374 9.35 -15.56 -20.54
CA PRO A 374 9.79 -16.94 -20.71
C PRO A 374 8.76 -17.89 -20.08
N PRO A 375 8.80 -19.19 -20.45
CA PRO A 375 8.03 -20.19 -19.73
C PRO A 375 8.43 -20.23 -18.26
N SER A 376 7.45 -20.46 -17.37
CA SER A 376 7.70 -20.51 -15.93
C SER A 376 8.56 -21.72 -15.57
N ARG A 377 9.55 -21.49 -14.70
CA ARG A 377 10.35 -22.55 -14.06
C ARG A 377 10.17 -22.58 -12.55
N VAL A 378 9.30 -21.71 -12.02
CA VAL A 378 9.07 -21.52 -10.60
C VAL A 378 7.95 -22.44 -10.16
N SER A 379 8.14 -23.20 -9.08
CA SER A 379 7.08 -23.97 -8.44
C SER A 379 6.22 -23.07 -7.55
N THR A 380 4.91 -23.33 -7.48
CA THR A 380 4.05 -22.60 -6.54
C THR A 380 4.50 -22.89 -5.09
N PRO A 381 4.88 -21.88 -4.31
CA PRO A 381 5.25 -22.09 -2.92
C PRO A 381 4.02 -22.50 -2.08
N PRO A 382 4.20 -23.27 -1.00
CA PRO A 382 3.09 -23.58 -0.10
C PRO A 382 2.52 -22.28 0.52
N PRO A 383 1.19 -22.17 0.67
CA PRO A 383 0.58 -20.99 1.25
C PRO A 383 0.92 -20.89 2.74
N THR A 384 1.12 -19.66 3.22
CA THR A 384 1.30 -19.41 4.66
C THR A 384 -0.03 -19.62 5.42
N PRO A 385 -0.01 -19.82 6.75
CA PRO A 385 -1.25 -19.86 7.54
C PRO A 385 -2.13 -18.63 7.34
N HIS A 386 -1.52 -17.47 7.12
CA HIS A 386 -2.22 -16.23 6.85
C HIS A 386 -2.92 -16.24 5.48
N GLU A 387 -2.23 -16.70 4.43
CA GLU A 387 -2.80 -16.85 3.10
C GLU A 387 -3.92 -17.88 3.08
N VAL A 388 -3.77 -19.00 3.77
CA VAL A 388 -4.86 -19.99 3.93
C VAL A 388 -6.11 -19.34 4.53
N ALA A 389 -5.94 -18.53 5.59
CA ALA A 389 -7.04 -17.84 6.23
C ALA A 389 -7.71 -16.79 5.32
N LEU A 390 -6.91 -15.98 4.61
CA LEU A 390 -7.43 -15.00 3.65
C LEU A 390 -8.13 -15.67 2.47
N ALA A 391 -7.57 -16.77 1.94
CA ALA A 391 -8.16 -17.51 0.85
C ALA A 391 -9.50 -18.14 1.25
N ALA A 392 -9.60 -18.74 2.44
CA ALA A 392 -10.87 -19.24 2.98
C ALA A 392 -11.92 -18.13 3.15
N TYR A 393 -11.49 -16.94 3.57
CA TYR A 393 -12.37 -15.77 3.62
C TYR A 393 -12.87 -15.36 2.22
N LEU A 394 -11.97 -15.22 1.24
CA LEU A 394 -12.31 -14.79 -0.11
C LEU A 394 -13.22 -15.78 -0.85
N ARG A 395 -13.10 -17.08 -0.55
CA ARG A 395 -14.00 -18.15 -1.01
C ARG A 395 -15.34 -18.23 -0.28
N GLY A 396 -15.52 -17.48 0.82
CA GLY A 396 -16.74 -17.52 1.63
C GLY A 396 -16.84 -18.72 2.57
N GLU A 397 -15.74 -19.45 2.78
CA GLU A 397 -15.65 -20.59 3.70
C GLU A 397 -15.53 -20.12 5.15
N ALA A 398 -14.94 -18.94 5.35
CA ALA A 398 -14.75 -18.31 6.65
C ALA A 398 -15.17 -16.83 6.65
N THR A 399 -15.37 -16.28 7.84
CA THR A 399 -15.79 -14.88 8.03
C THR A 399 -14.78 -14.13 8.90
N LEU A 400 -14.52 -12.87 8.57
CA LEU A 400 -13.87 -11.95 9.50
C LEU A 400 -14.78 -11.67 10.70
N PRO A 401 -14.22 -11.33 11.89
CA PRO A 401 -15.03 -10.94 13.03
C PRO A 401 -16.00 -9.81 12.67
N THR A 402 -17.23 -9.91 13.17
CA THR A 402 -18.16 -8.78 13.11
C THR A 402 -17.84 -7.88 14.30
N PRO A 403 -17.68 -6.56 14.12
CA PRO A 403 -17.51 -5.67 15.27
C PRO A 403 -18.70 -5.88 16.22
N PRO A 404 -18.47 -5.94 17.54
CA PRO A 404 -19.55 -6.16 18.49
C PRO A 404 -20.63 -5.12 18.22
N ALA A 405 -21.87 -5.58 18.04
CA ALA A 405 -23.01 -4.70 17.85
C ALA A 405 -22.96 -3.61 18.94
N THR A 406 -23.23 -2.38 18.52
CA THR A 406 -23.16 -1.11 19.27
C THR A 406 -23.84 -1.08 20.65
N ARG A 407 -24.50 -2.17 21.08
CA ARG A 407 -24.94 -2.40 22.45
C ARG A 407 -23.80 -2.44 23.47
N ALA A 408 -22.65 -3.06 23.18
CA ALA A 408 -21.54 -3.12 24.14
C ALA A 408 -20.88 -1.73 24.38
N ALA A 409 -20.77 -0.91 23.32
CA ALA A 409 -20.22 0.44 23.42
C ALA A 409 -21.12 1.38 24.25
N ARG A 410 -22.46 1.19 24.20
CA ARG A 410 -23.42 1.94 25.03
C ARG A 410 -23.31 1.60 26.53
N VAL A 411 -22.87 0.40 26.88
CA VAL A 411 -22.70 -0.03 28.29
C VAL A 411 -21.31 0.37 28.84
N LEU A 412 -20.29 0.42 27.99
CA LEU A 412 -18.92 0.75 28.40
C LEU A 412 -18.65 2.25 28.53
N TRP A 413 -19.40 3.11 27.84
CA TRP A 413 -19.21 4.57 27.91
C TRP A 413 -19.50 5.15 29.31
N PRO A 414 -20.62 4.81 29.98
CA PRO A 414 -20.89 5.27 31.33
C PRO A 414 -19.88 4.72 32.34
N ALA A 415 -19.44 3.46 32.19
CA ALA A 415 -18.45 2.84 33.07
C ALA A 415 -17.05 3.47 32.92
N ALA A 416 -16.63 3.78 31.69
CA ALA A 416 -15.37 4.47 31.43
C ALA A 416 -15.40 5.92 31.94
N LEU A 417 -16.53 6.63 31.78
CA LEU A 417 -16.73 7.96 32.37
C LEU A 417 -16.73 7.88 33.89
N LEU A 418 -17.43 6.91 34.49
CA LEU A 418 -17.48 6.69 35.94
C LEU A 418 -16.10 6.43 36.53
N VAL A 419 -15.29 5.58 35.88
CA VAL A 419 -13.90 5.33 36.29
C VAL A 419 -13.05 6.59 36.17
N ALA A 420 -13.18 7.35 35.07
CA ALA A 420 -12.48 8.62 34.90
C ALA A 420 -12.90 9.67 35.95
N THR A 421 -14.20 9.78 36.27
CA THR A 421 -14.72 10.69 37.29
C THR A 421 -14.38 10.24 38.71
N ALA A 422 -14.37 8.93 39.00
CA ALA A 422 -13.99 8.38 40.30
C ALA A 422 -12.48 8.53 40.57
N LEU A 423 -11.67 8.49 39.51
CA LEU A 423 -10.25 8.84 39.58
C LEU A 423 -10.04 10.36 39.76
N ALA A 424 -10.97 11.20 39.30
CA ALA A 424 -10.94 12.66 39.47
C ALA A 424 -11.45 13.15 40.84
N ALA A 425 -12.35 12.42 41.47
CA ALA A 425 -13.01 12.82 42.72
C ALA A 425 -12.23 12.46 44.00
N ARG A 426 -11.09 11.76 43.92
CA ARG A 426 -10.28 11.42 45.11
C ARG A 426 -9.32 12.56 45.48
N PRO A 427 -9.42 13.16 46.68
CA PRO A 427 -8.48 14.19 47.10
C PRO A 427 -7.09 13.56 47.30
N GLY A 428 -6.06 14.16 46.70
CA GLY A 428 -4.67 13.72 46.85
C GLY A 428 -4.02 13.01 45.66
N ARG A 429 -4.72 12.83 44.53
CA ARG A 429 -4.10 12.30 43.28
C ARG A 429 -4.36 13.16 42.05
N ARG A 430 -4.05 14.46 42.14
CA ARG A 430 -3.98 15.34 40.95
C ARG A 430 -2.93 14.87 39.92
N ALA A 431 -1.95 14.06 40.32
CA ALA A 431 -0.97 13.45 39.41
C ALA A 431 -1.55 12.34 38.50
N ALA A 432 -2.65 11.69 38.88
CA ALA A 432 -3.23 10.60 38.09
C ALA A 432 -4.14 11.10 36.94
N LEU A 433 -4.76 12.29 37.07
CA LEU A 433 -5.41 12.94 35.93
C LEU A 433 -4.39 13.49 34.93
N LEU A 434 -3.23 13.94 35.41
CA LEU A 434 -2.10 14.25 34.54
C LEU A 434 -1.67 12.97 33.79
N ALA A 435 -1.61 11.79 34.40
CA ALA A 435 -1.27 10.55 33.68
C ALA A 435 -2.30 10.07 32.62
N LEU A 436 -3.56 10.53 32.67
CA LEU A 436 -4.61 10.23 31.67
C LEU A 436 -4.83 11.38 30.66
N THR A 437 -4.35 12.59 30.97
CA THR A 437 -4.26 13.72 30.02
C THR A 437 -2.90 13.80 29.32
N VAL A 438 -1.86 13.18 29.89
CA VAL A 438 -0.52 13.03 29.31
C VAL A 438 -0.49 12.17 28.04
N PRO A 439 -1.34 11.15 27.80
CA PRO A 439 -1.41 10.47 26.51
C PRO A 439 -2.00 11.38 25.42
N LEU A 440 -2.90 12.31 25.79
CA LEU A 440 -3.48 13.31 24.88
C LEU A 440 -2.53 14.48 24.62
N ALA A 441 -1.75 14.91 25.62
CA ALA A 441 -0.71 15.93 25.47
C ALA A 441 0.54 15.39 24.75
N LEU A 442 0.90 14.11 24.91
CA LEU A 442 1.99 13.47 24.16
C LEU A 442 1.65 13.25 22.68
N LEU A 443 0.36 13.09 22.33
CA LEU A 443 -0.09 13.15 20.93
C LEU A 443 0.08 14.55 20.31
N ALA A 444 0.13 15.61 21.12
CA ALA A 444 0.28 17.00 20.69
C ALA A 444 1.74 17.50 20.72
N LEU A 445 2.68 16.78 21.38
CA LEU A 445 4.04 17.28 21.67
C LEU A 445 5.19 16.39 21.17
N ARG A 446 4.95 15.35 20.37
CA ARG A 446 6.02 14.65 19.61
C ARG A 446 5.57 14.39 18.20
#